data_AF-A0A6G0WCN6-F1
#
_entry.id   AF-A0A6G0WCN6-F1
#
_cell.length_a   1.000
_cell.length_b   1.000
_cell.length_c   1.000
_cell.angle_alpha   90.00
_cell.angle_beta   90.00
_cell.angle_gamma   90.00
#
_symmetry.space_group_name_H-M   'P 1'
#
loop_
_entity.id
_entity.type
_entity.pdbx_description
1 polymer ?
#
loop_
_entity_poly.entity_id
_entity_poly.type
_entity_poly.pdbx_seq_one_letter_code
_entity_poly.pdbx_strand_id
1 'polypeptide(L)'
;MKIVYALTALFASAAAQGIEIVGGKEAAVGKHLYFDRPNIVLTDAGCTVQTNSAPKYAVVGSHFNGGNQDGELIAIKQQIVHPKYNDTSSAYNFAIYKLAKDSKYKPVPISFNPVGANVATVLRGFGDLDDKGNTSPVLREVKLTTVDDTKCRQLLAPSEVDNTMFCAGGQANKGAWLETVVGH
;
A
#
# COMPACT_ATOMS: atom_id res chain seq x y z
N MET A 1 14.13 50.37 14.15
CA MET A 1 12.92 49.83 13.48
C MET A 1 13.09 48.31 13.41
N LYS A 2 12.35 47.57 14.22
CA LYS A 2 12.48 46.10 14.36
C LYS A 2 11.65 45.42 13.27
N ILE A 3 12.24 44.53 12.49
CA ILE A 3 11.50 43.60 11.63
C ILE A 3 11.71 42.21 12.21
N VAL A 4 10.59 41.59 12.58
CA VAL A 4 10.43 40.20 13.02
C VAL A 4 9.96 39.41 11.80
N TYR A 5 10.53 38.23 11.55
CA TYR A 5 9.89 37.00 11.04
C TYR A 5 10.97 35.90 11.10
N ALA A 6 10.73 34.60 11.28
CA ALA A 6 9.70 33.75 11.87
C ALA A 6 10.36 32.35 11.85
N LEU A 7 10.00 31.48 12.80
CA LEU A 7 10.59 30.16 12.99
C LEU A 7 10.63 29.34 11.69
N THR A 8 11.79 28.76 11.38
CA THR A 8 11.89 27.55 10.56
C THR A 8 12.18 26.39 11.50
N ALA A 9 11.12 25.68 11.91
CA ALA A 9 11.26 24.32 12.39
C ALA A 9 11.40 23.43 11.15
N LEU A 10 12.64 23.07 10.81
CA LEU A 10 12.89 21.94 9.92
C LEU A 10 12.65 20.67 10.73
N PHE A 11 11.52 20.01 10.49
CA PHE A 11 11.41 18.57 10.70
C PHE A 11 11.09 17.97 9.34
N ALA A 12 12.14 17.61 8.62
CA ALA A 12 12.04 16.60 7.57
C ALA A 12 12.44 15.29 8.23
N SER A 13 11.47 14.59 8.83
CA SER A 13 11.66 13.17 9.15
C SER A 13 11.35 12.38 7.88
N ALA A 14 12.40 12.07 7.13
CA ALA A 14 12.38 10.93 6.23
C ALA A 14 12.39 9.67 7.11
N ALA A 15 11.21 9.15 7.40
CA ALA A 15 11.04 7.79 7.92
C ALA A 15 10.20 7.04 6.90
N ALA A 16 10.89 6.30 6.03
CA ALA A 16 10.28 5.17 5.35
C ALA A 16 9.97 4.12 6.42
N GLN A 17 8.72 4.09 6.90
CA GLN A 17 8.06 3.01 7.64
C GLN A 17 6.64 3.48 8.01
N GLY A 18 5.62 2.85 7.40
CA GLY A 18 4.21 3.11 7.68
C GLY A 18 3.44 3.59 6.46
N ILE A 19 2.51 2.78 5.96
CA ILE A 19 1.48 3.25 5.02
C ILE A 19 0.51 4.09 5.85
N GLU A 20 0.71 5.41 5.88
CA GLU A 20 -0.20 6.32 6.57
C GLU A 20 -1.41 6.60 5.66
N ILE A 21 -2.64 6.31 6.12
CA ILE A 21 -3.87 6.69 5.40
C ILE A 21 -4.38 8.01 5.99
N VAL A 22 -3.61 9.08 5.77
CA VAL A 22 -3.90 10.40 6.34
C VAL A 22 -5.10 11.02 5.65
N GLY A 23 -6.08 11.44 6.46
CA GLY A 23 -7.27 12.12 5.96
C GLY A 23 -8.19 11.26 5.08
N GLY A 24 -8.06 9.93 5.15
CA GLY A 24 -9.00 8.97 4.57
C GLY A 24 -10.32 8.92 5.34
N LYS A 25 -11.36 8.33 4.75
CA LYS A 25 -12.65 8.05 5.40
C LYS A 25 -12.84 6.55 5.53
N GLU A 26 -13.75 6.10 6.38
CA GLU A 26 -14.13 4.69 6.41
C GLU A 26 -14.70 4.26 5.05
N ALA A 27 -14.26 3.10 4.57
CA ALA A 27 -14.72 2.51 3.33
C ALA A 27 -16.09 1.85 3.53
N ALA A 28 -16.87 1.71 2.46
CA ALA A 28 -18.16 1.03 2.57
C ALA A 28 -17.95 -0.49 2.75
N VAL A 29 -18.62 -1.05 3.77
CA VAL A 29 -18.59 -2.49 4.05
C VAL A 29 -19.00 -3.30 2.81
N GLY A 30 -18.22 -4.32 2.48
CA GLY A 30 -18.53 -5.28 1.40
C GLY A 30 -18.42 -4.76 -0.03
N LYS A 31 -17.91 -3.53 -0.25
CA LYS A 31 -17.81 -2.94 -1.61
C LYS A 31 -16.42 -2.99 -2.24
N HIS A 32 -15.38 -3.36 -1.49
CA HIS A 32 -13.99 -3.27 -1.94
C HIS A 32 -13.22 -4.56 -1.58
N LEU A 33 -12.66 -5.23 -2.58
CA LEU A 33 -12.04 -6.57 -2.49
C LEU A 33 -10.68 -6.55 -3.20
N TYR A 34 -9.70 -7.38 -2.83
CA TYR A 34 -8.34 -7.37 -3.40
C TYR A 34 -7.89 -8.77 -3.77
N PHE A 35 -8.30 -9.28 -4.94
CA PHE A 35 -7.81 -10.56 -5.48
C PHE A 35 -7.58 -10.42 -6.97
N ASP A 36 -6.61 -11.12 -7.55
CA ASP A 36 -6.47 -11.25 -9.02
C ASP A 36 -7.33 -12.41 -9.54
N ARG A 37 -7.36 -13.49 -8.75
CA ARG A 37 -8.13 -14.71 -8.94
C ARG A 37 -8.69 -15.16 -7.60
N PRO A 38 -9.73 -16.01 -7.57
CA PRO A 38 -10.38 -16.40 -6.31
C PRO A 38 -9.43 -16.97 -5.25
N ASN A 39 -8.27 -17.49 -5.65
CA ASN A 39 -7.25 -18.05 -4.77
C ASN A 39 -5.87 -17.36 -4.85
N ILE A 40 -5.76 -16.17 -5.43
CA ILE A 40 -4.50 -15.42 -5.53
C ILE A 40 -4.63 -14.07 -4.83
N VAL A 41 -3.76 -13.86 -3.84
CA VAL A 41 -3.59 -12.57 -3.16
C VAL A 41 -2.27 -11.96 -3.60
N LEU A 42 -2.32 -10.72 -4.08
CA LEU A 42 -1.13 -9.91 -4.36
C LEU A 42 -0.72 -9.19 -3.08
N THR A 43 0.59 -9.15 -2.82
CA THR A 43 1.19 -8.48 -1.65
C THR A 43 2.55 -7.92 -2.05
N ASP A 44 3.15 -7.12 -1.19
CA ASP A 44 4.56 -6.73 -1.25
C ASP A 44 5.48 -7.90 -0.84
N ALA A 45 6.67 -7.99 -1.44
CA ALA A 45 7.65 -9.02 -1.10
C ALA A 45 8.17 -8.87 0.34
N GLY A 46 8.31 -7.62 0.81
CA GLY A 46 8.77 -7.27 2.17
C GLY A 46 7.95 -7.91 3.29
N CYS A 47 6.62 -7.99 3.16
CA CYS A 47 5.74 -8.68 4.11
C CYS A 47 5.89 -10.20 4.11
N THR A 48 6.57 -10.76 3.10
CA THR A 48 6.68 -12.20 2.92
C THR A 48 8.03 -12.76 3.35
N VAL A 49 9.11 -11.97 3.20
CA VAL A 49 10.50 -12.40 3.47
C VAL A 49 10.94 -12.22 4.92
N GLN A 50 10.07 -11.76 5.81
CA GLN A 50 10.34 -11.70 7.24
C GLN A 50 10.40 -13.13 7.80
N THR A 51 11.63 -13.65 7.92
CA THR A 51 11.97 -15.09 8.04
C THR A 51 11.40 -15.82 9.26
N ASN A 52 10.75 -15.12 10.20
CA ASN A 52 10.11 -15.70 11.38
C ASN A 52 8.60 -15.37 11.50
N SER A 53 8.00 -14.69 10.51
CA SER A 53 6.66 -14.09 10.64
C SER A 53 5.78 -14.25 9.40
N ALA A 54 6.17 -15.08 8.42
CA ALA A 54 5.35 -15.30 7.22
C ALA A 54 3.93 -15.75 7.60
N PRO A 55 2.88 -15.09 7.07
CA PRO A 55 1.51 -15.37 7.47
C PRO A 55 1.10 -16.79 7.03
N LYS A 56 0.46 -17.52 7.94
CA LYS A 56 -0.11 -18.86 7.63
C LYS A 56 -1.51 -18.77 7.03
N TYR A 57 -2.19 -17.63 7.22
CA TYR A 57 -3.56 -17.41 6.81
C TYR A 57 -3.72 -16.01 6.23
N ALA A 58 -4.64 -15.86 5.28
CA ALA A 58 -5.17 -14.59 4.83
C ALA A 58 -6.62 -14.47 5.30
N VAL A 59 -7.03 -13.27 5.72
CA VAL A 59 -8.45 -12.93 5.94
C VAL A 59 -8.94 -12.12 4.76
N VAL A 60 -9.94 -12.65 4.07
CA VAL A 60 -10.40 -12.14 2.78
C VAL A 60 -11.77 -11.47 2.92
N GLY A 61 -11.88 -10.23 2.47
CA GLY A 61 -13.16 -9.48 2.49
C GLY A 61 -13.54 -8.93 3.87
N SER A 62 -12.58 -8.75 4.76
CA SER A 62 -12.77 -8.16 6.09
C SER A 62 -12.92 -6.65 6.01
N HIS A 63 -13.88 -6.09 6.75
CA HIS A 63 -13.96 -4.65 7.03
C HIS A 63 -13.19 -4.26 8.29
N PHE A 64 -12.83 -5.22 9.14
CA PHE A 64 -12.17 -4.97 10.42
C PHE A 64 -10.72 -5.46 10.42
N ASN A 65 -9.81 -4.67 10.97
CA ASN A 65 -8.37 -5.00 10.99
C ASN A 65 -8.06 -6.30 11.76
N GLY A 66 -8.87 -6.62 12.78
CA GLY A 66 -8.72 -7.85 13.55
C GLY A 66 -8.99 -9.13 12.77
N GLY A 67 -9.69 -9.05 11.64
CA GLY A 67 -9.97 -10.20 10.76
C GLY A 67 -10.73 -11.37 11.40
N ASN A 68 -11.33 -11.15 12.57
CA ASN A 68 -12.02 -12.15 13.37
C ASN A 68 -13.54 -11.92 13.47
N GLN A 69 -14.03 -10.83 12.89
CA GLN A 69 -15.44 -10.45 12.92
C GLN A 69 -16.16 -10.80 11.61
N ASP A 70 -15.49 -10.58 10.48
CA ASP A 70 -15.99 -10.83 9.14
C ASP A 70 -14.88 -11.36 8.22
N GLY A 71 -15.23 -11.55 6.94
CA GLY A 71 -14.32 -12.12 5.95
C GLY A 71 -14.18 -13.65 6.01
N GLU A 72 -13.28 -14.17 5.19
CA GLU A 72 -12.94 -15.58 5.10
C GLU A 72 -11.49 -15.80 5.52
N LEU A 73 -11.29 -16.55 6.59
CA LEU A 73 -9.97 -17.05 6.96
C LEU A 73 -9.60 -18.22 6.04
N ILE A 74 -8.53 -18.07 5.25
CA ILE A 74 -8.07 -19.08 4.29
C ILE A 74 -6.58 -19.32 4.49
N ALA A 75 -6.18 -20.58 4.60
CA ALA A 75 -4.77 -20.95 4.73
C ALA A 75 -3.98 -20.59 3.47
N ILE A 76 -2.74 -20.17 3.65
CA ILE A 76 -1.79 -19.90 2.56
C ILE A 76 -1.03 -21.19 2.26
N LYS A 77 -1.13 -21.68 1.02
CA LYS A 77 -0.46 -22.91 0.55
C LYS A 77 0.94 -22.63 0.03
N GLN A 78 1.12 -21.49 -0.62
CA GLN A 78 2.37 -21.14 -1.26
C GLN A 78 2.56 -19.64 -1.26
N GLN A 79 3.78 -19.22 -0.97
CA GLN A 79 4.28 -17.87 -1.16
C GLN A 79 5.23 -17.88 -2.35
N ILE A 80 5.08 -16.92 -3.26
CA ILE A 80 5.95 -16.76 -4.43
C ILE A 80 6.38 -15.31 -4.49
N VAL A 81 7.66 -15.07 -4.20
CA VAL A 81 8.29 -13.75 -4.33
C VAL A 81 8.70 -13.53 -5.77
N HIS A 82 8.61 -12.29 -6.26
CA HIS A 82 9.10 -11.98 -7.59
C HIS A 82 10.61 -12.31 -7.70
N PRO A 83 11.07 -13.04 -8.74
CA PRO A 83 12.45 -13.52 -8.83
C PRO A 83 13.49 -12.39 -8.97
N LYS A 84 13.07 -11.17 -9.31
CA LYS A 84 13.93 -9.98 -9.37
C LYS A 84 13.77 -9.04 -8.18
N TYR A 85 13.03 -9.45 -7.13
CA TYR A 85 12.90 -8.64 -5.93
C TYR A 85 14.30 -8.33 -5.36
N ASN A 86 14.55 -7.06 -5.08
CA ASN A 86 15.78 -6.58 -4.47
C ASN A 86 15.42 -5.82 -3.20
N ASP A 87 15.86 -6.33 -2.05
CA ASP A 87 15.56 -5.79 -0.73
C ASP A 87 16.21 -4.43 -0.44
N THR A 88 17.31 -4.13 -1.13
CA THR A 88 18.11 -2.91 -0.92
C THR A 88 17.51 -1.72 -1.65
N SER A 89 17.05 -1.95 -2.88
CA SER A 89 16.43 -0.92 -3.75
C SER A 89 14.91 -0.94 -3.71
N SER A 90 14.29 -1.95 -3.07
CA SER A 90 12.86 -2.25 -3.17
C SER A 90 12.37 -2.49 -4.62
N ALA A 91 13.28 -2.70 -5.57
CA ALA A 91 12.90 -2.98 -6.95
C ALA A 91 12.11 -4.30 -7.03
N TYR A 92 11.05 -4.30 -7.83
CA TYR A 92 10.11 -5.42 -7.96
C TYR A 92 9.56 -5.93 -6.61
N ASN A 93 9.23 -5.02 -5.68
CA ASN A 93 8.64 -5.34 -4.38
C ASN A 93 7.19 -5.83 -4.50
N PHE A 94 7.01 -7.05 -5.01
CA PHE A 94 5.74 -7.75 -5.00
C PHE A 94 5.92 -9.27 -4.92
N ALA A 95 4.89 -9.92 -4.37
CA ALA A 95 4.79 -11.35 -4.21
C ALA A 95 3.32 -11.76 -4.32
N ILE A 96 3.08 -13.06 -4.47
CA ILE A 96 1.74 -13.63 -4.43
C ILE A 96 1.64 -14.72 -3.37
N TYR A 97 0.48 -14.76 -2.72
CA TYR A 97 0.04 -15.92 -1.93
C TYR A 97 -0.97 -16.72 -2.73
N LYS A 98 -0.73 -18.04 -2.83
CA LYS A 98 -1.74 -19.00 -3.29
C LYS A 98 -2.52 -19.52 -2.08
N LEU A 99 -3.83 -19.33 -2.12
CA LEU A 99 -4.74 -19.75 -1.06
C LEU A 99 -5.08 -21.24 -1.16
N ALA A 100 -5.46 -21.83 -0.03
CA ALA A 100 -5.79 -23.24 0.06
C ALA A 100 -7.06 -23.64 -0.70
N LYS A 101 -7.97 -22.68 -0.87
CA LYS A 101 -9.23 -22.78 -1.60
C LYS A 101 -9.54 -21.43 -2.24
N ASP A 102 -10.45 -21.46 -3.20
CA ASP A 102 -11.03 -20.25 -3.77
C ASP A 102 -11.87 -19.53 -2.70
N SER A 103 -11.74 -18.21 -2.65
CA SER A 103 -12.61 -17.34 -1.88
C SER A 103 -13.96 -17.16 -2.58
N LYS A 104 -15.02 -16.96 -1.80
CA LYS A 104 -16.33 -16.56 -2.36
C LYS A 104 -16.35 -15.11 -2.87
N TYR A 105 -15.37 -14.29 -2.47
CA TYR A 105 -15.30 -12.89 -2.83
C TYR A 105 -14.75 -12.70 -4.24
N LYS A 106 -15.35 -11.77 -5.00
CA LYS A 106 -14.96 -11.51 -6.38
C LYS A 106 -13.59 -10.79 -6.44
N PRO A 107 -12.67 -11.26 -7.30
CA PRO A 107 -11.42 -10.57 -7.60
C PRO A 107 -11.60 -9.18 -8.22
N VAL A 108 -10.62 -8.31 -7.99
CA VAL A 108 -10.40 -7.06 -8.71
C VAL A 108 -9.48 -7.33 -9.90
N PRO A 109 -9.85 -6.87 -11.11
CA PRO A 109 -9.02 -7.08 -12.28
C PRO A 109 -7.65 -6.39 -12.12
N ILE A 110 -6.58 -7.11 -12.47
CA ILE A 110 -5.24 -6.54 -12.60
C ILE A 110 -5.08 -5.93 -13.99
N SER A 111 -4.44 -4.76 -14.04
CA SER A 111 -3.97 -4.14 -15.27
C SER A 111 -2.50 -4.48 -15.50
N PHE A 112 -2.16 -4.78 -16.74
CA PHE A 112 -0.78 -4.91 -17.24
C PHE A 112 -0.47 -3.77 -18.23
N ASN A 113 -1.03 -2.59 -17.94
CA ASN A 113 -0.67 -1.38 -18.65
C ASN A 113 0.00 -0.42 -17.68
N PRO A 114 1.01 0.34 -18.12
CA PRO A 114 1.60 1.41 -17.32
C PRO A 114 0.53 2.44 -16.91
N VAL A 115 0.64 2.94 -15.68
CA VAL A 115 -0.22 4.00 -15.18
C VAL A 115 0.50 5.33 -15.37
N GLY A 116 -0.06 6.22 -16.19
CA GLY A 116 0.50 7.55 -16.41
C GLY A 116 0.27 8.50 -15.23
N ALA A 117 0.77 9.73 -15.36
CA ALA A 117 0.53 10.81 -14.41
C ALA A 117 -0.93 11.29 -14.43
N ASN A 118 -1.36 11.93 -13.34
CA ASN A 118 -2.68 12.56 -13.19
C ASN A 118 -3.89 11.59 -13.27
N VAL A 119 -3.66 10.30 -12.99
CA VAL A 119 -4.72 9.29 -12.91
C VAL A 119 -5.30 9.29 -11.51
N ALA A 120 -6.62 9.48 -11.40
CA ALA A 120 -7.32 9.37 -10.14
C ALA A 120 -7.28 7.92 -9.63
N THR A 121 -6.78 7.73 -8.41
CA THR A 121 -6.65 6.41 -7.77
C THR A 121 -7.24 6.43 -6.37
N VAL A 122 -7.47 5.25 -5.82
CA VAL A 122 -7.97 5.08 -4.45
C VAL A 122 -7.08 4.09 -3.73
N LEU A 123 -6.43 4.57 -2.67
CA LEU A 123 -5.76 3.70 -1.72
C LEU A 123 -6.73 3.30 -0.62
N ARG A 124 -6.61 2.06 -0.17
CA ARG A 124 -7.39 1.51 0.92
C ARG A 124 -6.54 0.60 1.78
N GLY A 125 -6.87 0.53 3.07
CA GLY A 125 -6.17 -0.34 4.00
C GLY A 125 -6.51 -0.04 5.46
N PHE A 126 -5.77 -0.68 6.34
CA PHE A 126 -5.85 -0.55 7.80
C PHE A 126 -4.63 0.16 8.39
N GLY A 127 -3.86 0.85 7.55
CA GLY A 127 -2.59 1.48 7.89
C GLY A 127 -2.69 2.50 9.02
N ASP A 128 -1.53 3.05 9.37
CA ASP A 128 -1.40 3.98 10.49
C ASP A 128 -2.21 5.25 10.23
N LEU A 129 -2.86 5.73 11.30
CA LEU A 129 -3.64 6.95 11.33
C LEU A 129 -2.82 8.16 11.80
N ASP A 130 -1.65 7.91 12.38
CA ASP A 130 -0.72 8.91 12.88
C ASP A 130 0.72 8.37 12.95
N ASP A 131 1.67 9.28 13.15
CA ASP A 131 3.11 9.00 13.33
C ASP A 131 3.43 8.13 14.57
N LYS A 132 2.43 7.75 15.36
CA LYS A 132 2.59 6.89 16.56
C LYS A 132 2.28 5.42 16.27
N GLY A 133 1.90 5.09 15.03
CA GLY A 133 1.59 3.72 14.62
C GLY A 133 0.19 3.25 15.03
N ASN A 134 -0.74 4.18 15.26
CA ASN A 134 -2.11 3.81 15.58
C ASN A 134 -2.84 3.33 14.31
N THR A 135 -2.94 2.02 14.13
CA THR A 135 -3.67 1.44 12.99
C THR A 135 -5.18 1.67 13.06
N SER A 136 -5.82 1.68 11.89
CA SER A 136 -7.28 1.81 11.84
C SER A 136 -7.98 0.50 12.23
N PRO A 137 -9.02 0.53 13.10
CA PRO A 137 -9.80 -0.68 13.41
C PRO A 137 -10.70 -1.12 12.25
N VAL A 138 -10.96 -0.24 11.29
CA VAL A 138 -11.85 -0.44 10.14
C VAL A 138 -11.14 -0.11 8.83
N LEU A 139 -11.64 -0.67 7.72
CA LEU A 139 -11.06 -0.40 6.41
C LEU A 139 -11.30 1.06 6.05
N ARG A 140 -10.23 1.79 5.70
CA ARG A 140 -10.34 3.18 5.24
C ARG A 140 -9.97 3.30 3.77
N GLU A 141 -10.44 4.37 3.15
CA GLU A 141 -10.09 4.76 1.79
C GLU A 141 -9.69 6.24 1.70
N VAL A 142 -8.71 6.52 0.84
CA VAL A 142 -8.28 7.86 0.48
C VAL A 142 -8.15 7.98 -1.03
N LYS A 143 -8.65 9.08 -1.58
CA LYS A 143 -8.49 9.40 -3.01
C LYS A 143 -7.15 10.09 -3.21
N LEU A 144 -6.40 9.63 -4.19
CA LEU A 144 -5.09 10.14 -4.57
C LEU A 144 -5.07 10.37 -6.08
N THR A 145 -4.00 11.00 -6.56
CA THR A 145 -3.72 11.17 -7.97
C THR A 145 -2.29 10.72 -8.25
N THR A 146 -2.07 9.96 -9.31
CA THR A 146 -0.71 9.55 -9.69
C THR A 146 0.14 10.76 -10.07
N VAL A 147 1.42 10.69 -9.74
CA VAL A 147 2.41 11.73 -9.95
C VAL A 147 3.35 11.29 -11.06
N ASP A 148 3.78 12.25 -11.90
CA ASP A 148 4.80 12.01 -12.91
C ASP A 148 6.10 11.47 -12.30
N ASP A 149 6.74 10.50 -12.95
CA ASP A 149 7.93 9.81 -12.42
C ASP A 149 9.10 10.77 -12.15
N THR A 150 9.31 11.75 -13.03
CA THR A 150 10.38 12.74 -12.86
C THR A 150 10.09 13.62 -11.66
N LYS A 151 8.82 14.05 -11.52
CA LYS A 151 8.40 14.81 -10.35
C LYS A 151 8.50 13.97 -9.08
N CYS A 152 8.17 12.68 -9.14
CA CYS A 152 8.29 11.81 -7.98
C CYS A 152 9.74 11.64 -7.51
N ARG A 153 10.66 11.31 -8.43
CA ARG A 153 12.10 11.23 -8.13
C ARG A 153 12.64 12.50 -7.47
N GLN A 154 12.17 13.67 -7.90
CA GLN A 154 12.56 14.94 -7.29
C GLN A 154 12.01 15.14 -5.88
N LEU A 155 10.75 14.75 -5.64
CA LEU A 155 10.11 14.90 -4.34
C LEU A 155 10.67 13.93 -3.28
N LEU A 156 11.12 12.76 -3.73
CA LEU A 156 11.60 11.69 -2.85
C LEU A 156 13.12 11.67 -2.65
N ALA A 157 13.87 12.50 -3.34
CA ALA A 157 15.31 12.57 -3.17
C ALA A 157 15.70 12.81 -1.68
N PRO A 158 16.68 12.08 -1.13
CA PRO A 158 17.64 11.22 -1.85
C PRO A 158 17.21 9.76 -2.06
N SER A 159 16.00 9.36 -1.68
CA SER A 159 15.52 7.99 -1.89
C SER A 159 15.44 7.64 -3.37
N GLU A 160 15.81 6.40 -3.71
CA GLU A 160 15.77 5.90 -5.08
C GLU A 160 14.34 5.52 -5.47
N VAL A 161 13.92 5.95 -6.67
CA VAL A 161 12.63 5.59 -7.28
C VAL A 161 12.93 5.15 -8.71
N ASP A 162 12.72 3.87 -8.98
CA ASP A 162 12.97 3.26 -10.29
C ASP A 162 11.67 3.01 -11.08
N ASN A 163 11.80 2.39 -12.25
CA ASN A 163 10.66 2.13 -13.15
C ASN A 163 9.77 0.96 -12.71
N THR A 164 10.03 0.35 -11.54
CA THR A 164 9.18 -0.66 -10.92
C THR A 164 8.24 -0.06 -9.87
N MET A 165 8.32 1.26 -9.68
CA MET A 165 7.55 2.05 -8.74
C MET A 165 6.82 3.18 -9.46
N PHE A 166 5.76 3.69 -8.83
CA PHE A 166 5.09 4.92 -9.23
C PHE A 166 4.56 5.59 -7.97
N CYS A 167 4.20 6.87 -8.06
CA CYS A 167 3.82 7.65 -6.90
C CYS A 167 2.40 8.14 -7.03
N ALA A 168 1.69 8.22 -5.91
CA ALA A 168 0.37 8.83 -5.85
C ALA A 168 0.24 9.71 -4.61
N GLY A 169 -0.36 10.88 -4.78
CA GLY A 169 -0.51 11.87 -3.71
C GLY A 169 -1.41 13.01 -4.17
N GLY A 170 -1.35 14.15 -3.50
CA GLY A 170 -1.88 15.38 -4.06
C GLY A 170 -2.90 16.16 -3.22
N GLN A 171 -3.12 15.83 -1.95
CA GLN A 171 -3.67 16.83 -1.01
C GLN A 171 -2.68 17.06 0.12
N ALA A 172 -2.49 18.31 0.54
CA ALA A 172 -1.74 18.61 1.76
C ALA A 172 -2.34 17.78 2.92
N ASN A 173 -1.50 17.09 3.68
CA ASN A 173 -1.89 16.14 4.73
C ASN A 173 -2.70 14.92 4.24
N LYS A 174 -2.63 14.57 2.94
CA LYS A 174 -3.08 13.28 2.39
C LYS A 174 -2.09 12.79 1.35
N GLY A 175 -1.19 11.93 1.79
CA GLY A 175 -0.30 11.18 0.93
C GLY A 175 -0.29 9.74 1.39
N ALA A 176 0.07 8.84 0.50
CA ALA A 176 0.48 7.51 0.89
C ALA A 176 1.53 7.04 -0.10
N TRP A 177 2.58 6.43 0.42
CA TRP A 177 3.60 5.78 -0.39
C TRP A 177 3.03 4.44 -0.85
N LEU A 178 2.82 4.31 -2.16
CA LEU A 178 2.44 3.05 -2.78
C LEU A 178 3.71 2.42 -3.33
N GLU A 179 4.33 1.54 -2.54
CA GLU A 179 5.46 0.73 -3.01
C GLU A 179 5.02 -0.36 -4.00
N THR A 180 3.71 -0.58 -4.19
CA THR A 180 3.18 -1.61 -5.09
C THR A 180 1.84 -1.22 -5.71
N VAL A 181 1.83 -0.91 -7.01
CA VAL A 181 0.72 -1.25 -7.91
C VAL A 181 1.36 -1.81 -9.16
N VAL A 182 1.00 -3.04 -9.48
CA VAL A 182 1.46 -3.76 -10.67
C VAL A 182 0.95 -2.98 -11.89
N GLY A 183 1.86 -2.34 -12.59
CA GLY A 183 1.69 -1.84 -13.94
C GLY A 183 2.93 -2.25 -14.72
N HIS A 184 2.87 -3.40 -15.37
CA HIS A 184 3.78 -3.67 -16.49
C HIS A 184 3.28 -2.96 -17.74
#